data_AF-A0A359N1M1-F1
#
_entry.id   AF-A0A359N1M1-F1
#
_cell.length_a   1.000
_cell.length_b   1.000
_cell.length_c   1.000
_cell.angle_alpha   90.00
_cell.angle_beta   90.00
_cell.angle_gamma   90.00
#
_symmetry.space_group_name_H-M   'P 1'
#
loop_
_entity.id
_entity.type
_entity.pdbx_description
1 polymer ?
#
loop_
_entity_poly.entity_id
_entity_poly.type
_entity_poly.pdbx_seq_one_letter_code
_entity_poly.pdbx_strand_id
1 'polypeptide(L)' 'MREVLDIKDVYLFQNEDTDGDFHLWIFPRYIRMEKFGNKIESVRPIMNYAKENMVTDEIVKEVKEYVKIMKEYMKDF' A
#
# COMPACT_ATOMS: atom_id res chain seq x y z
N MET A 1 -9.86 -4.29 -6.78
CA MET A 1 -8.80 -3.91 -5.81
C MET A 1 -9.37 -3.64 -4.42
N ARG A 2 -10.25 -2.64 -4.22
CA ARG A 2 -10.79 -2.30 -2.87
C ARG A 2 -11.52 -3.45 -2.20
N GLU A 3 -12.45 -4.10 -2.91
CA GLU A 3 -13.22 -5.23 -2.37
C GLU A 3 -12.36 -6.49 -2.20
N VAL A 4 -11.44 -6.73 -3.14
CA VAL A 4 -10.59 -7.93 -3.17
C VAL A 4 -9.54 -7.92 -2.05
N LEU A 5 -9.03 -6.75 -1.69
CA LEU A 5 -7.99 -6.57 -0.68
C LEU A 5 -8.49 -5.92 0.61
N ASP A 6 -9.80 -5.72 0.77
CA ASP A 6 -10.42 -5.02 1.91
C ASP A 6 -9.79 -3.64 2.20
N ILE A 7 -9.59 -2.85 1.14
CA ILE A 7 -8.98 -1.52 1.22
C ILE A 7 -10.07 -0.47 1.37
N LYS A 8 -9.98 0.33 2.43
CA LYS A 8 -10.90 1.45 2.68
C LYS A 8 -10.69 2.56 1.67
N ASP A 9 -9.49 3.11 1.56
CA ASP A 9 -9.16 4.24 0.68
C ASP A 9 -7.84 3.98 -0.06
N VAL A 10 -7.62 4.65 -1.18
CA VAL A 10 -6.35 4.56 -1.93
C VAL A 10 -5.82 5.97 -2.15
N TYR A 11 -4.59 6.22 -1.73
CA TYR A 11 -3.90 7.47 -2.02
C TYR A 11 -3.03 7.31 -3.24
N LEU A 12 -3.19 8.21 -4.20
CA LEU A 12 -2.36 8.29 -5.40
C LEU A 12 -1.47 9.52 -5.28
N PHE A 13 -0.17 9.34 -5.43
CA PHE A 13 0.76 10.46 -5.46
C PHE A 13 1.86 10.24 -6.50
N GLN A 14 2.18 11.31 -7.21
CA GLN A 14 3.31 11.38 -8.12
C GLN A 14 4.37 12.25 -7.44
N ASN A 15 5.63 11.80 -7.46
CA ASN A 15 6.74 12.66 -7.09
C ASN A 15 7.19 13.39 -8.35
N GLU A 16 7.06 14.72 -8.37
CA GLU A 16 7.46 15.55 -9.50
C GLU A 16 8.98 15.77 -9.54
N ASP A 17 9.65 15.68 -8.38
CA ASP A 17 11.10 15.95 -8.21
C ASP A 17 11.98 14.69 -8.31
N THR A 18 11.68 13.76 -9.21
CA THR A 18 12.56 12.61 -9.49
C THR A 18 13.12 12.69 -10.91
N ASP A 19 14.43 12.92 -11.03
CA ASP A 19 15.16 12.79 -12.30
C ASP A 19 15.16 11.30 -12.74
N GLY A 20 14.17 10.91 -13.55
CA GLY A 20 13.98 9.54 -14.02
C GLY A 20 12.54 9.22 -14.44
N ASP A 21 12.31 7.97 -14.87
CA ASP A 21 11.03 7.46 -15.39
C ASP A 21 9.80 7.83 -14.54
N PHE A 22 8.64 7.94 -15.17
CA PHE A 22 7.37 8.25 -14.49
C PHE A 22 7.01 7.15 -13.47
N HIS A 23 6.88 7.54 -12.20
CA HIS A 23 6.42 6.66 -11.12
C HIS A 23 5.15 7.23 -10.46
N LEU A 24 4.12 6.40 -10.38
CA LEU A 24 2.90 6.67 -9.62
C LEU A 24 2.85 5.76 -8.39
N TRP A 25 2.71 6.36 -7.21
CA TRP A 25 2.53 5.61 -5.98
C TRP A 25 1.04 5.34 -5.74
N ILE A 26 0.73 4.08 -5.46
CA ILE A 26 -0.60 3.62 -5.05
C ILE A 26 -0.49 3.13 -3.61
N PHE A 27 -1.04 3.88 -2.67
CA PHE A 27 -0.95 3.59 -1.25
C PHE A 27 -2.31 3.17 -0.68
N PRO A 28 -2.54 1.87 -0.45
CA PRO A 28 -3.78 1.37 0.11
C PRO A 28 -3.89 1.66 1.61
N ARG A 29 -5.04 2.20 2.02
CA ARG A 29 -5.37 2.58 3.40
C ARG A 29 -6.44 1.64 3.95
N TYR A 30 -6.09 0.99 5.06
CA TYR A 30 -7.00 0.13 5.82
C TYR A 30 -7.60 0.88 7.00
N ILE A 31 -8.75 0.42 7.52
CA ILE A 31 -9.39 1.03 8.71
C ILE A 31 -8.42 1.10 9.89
N ARG A 32 -7.62 0.05 10.11
CA ARG A 32 -6.60 0.01 11.17
C ARG A 32 -5.52 1.10 11.09
N MET A 33 -5.38 1.78 9.95
CA MET A 33 -4.41 2.85 9.74
C MET A 33 -4.93 4.24 10.16
N GLU A 34 -6.22 4.39 10.49
CA GLU A 34 -6.79 5.66 10.94
C GLU A 34 -6.13 6.20 12.20
N LYS A 35 -5.57 5.33 13.04
CA LYS A 35 -4.80 5.70 14.23
C LYS A 35 -3.58 6.58 13.93
N PHE A 36 -3.07 6.55 12.70
CA PHE A 36 -1.95 7.39 12.25
C PHE A 36 -2.42 8.74 11.67
N GLY A 37 -3.73 8.99 11.62
CA GLY A 37 -4.34 10.13 10.98
C GLY A 37 -4.73 9.88 9.52
N ASN A 38 -5.48 10.81 8.92
CA ASN A 38 -6.10 10.70 7.59
C ASN A 38 -5.52 11.67 6.55
N LYS A 39 -4.38 12.30 6.86
CA LYS A 39 -3.69 13.21 5.94
C LYS A 39 -2.48 12.53 5.30
N ILE A 40 -1.96 13.09 4.22
CA ILE A 40 -0.84 12.52 3.44
C ILE A 40 0.42 12.34 4.30
N GLU A 41 0.63 13.20 5.30
CA GLU A 41 1.77 13.15 6.21
C GLU A 41 1.76 11.88 7.09
N SER A 42 0.61 11.19 7.21
CA SER A 42 0.48 9.93 7.94
C SER A 42 1.11 8.73 7.22
N VAL A 43 1.37 8.83 5.90
CA VAL A 43 1.96 7.73 5.11
C VAL A 43 3.34 7.35 5.66
N ARG A 44 4.18 8.33 5.98
CA ARG A 44 5.54 8.09 6.48
C ARG A 44 5.54 7.38 7.86
N PRO A 45 4.77 7.82 8.86
CA PRO A 45 4.57 7.07 10.11
C PRO A 45 4.09 5.63 9.90
N ILE A 46 3.15 5.39 8.97
CA ILE A 46 2.65 4.03 8.68
C ILE A 46 3.78 3.15 8.12
N MET A 47 4.54 3.68 7.16
CA MET A 47 5.67 2.94 6.57
C MET A 47 6.75 2.63 7.59
N ASN A 48 7.08 3.57 8.48
CA ASN A 48 8.05 3.35 9.55
C ASN A 48 7.55 2.27 10.52
N TYR A 49 6.30 2.36 10.95
CA TYR A 49 5.70 1.36 11.83
C TYR A 49 5.74 -0.05 11.20
N ALA A 50 5.42 -0.16 9.90
CA ALA A 50 5.48 -1.43 9.19
C ALA A 50 6.91 -1.99 9.12
N LYS A 51 7.91 -1.14 8.86
CA LYS A 51 9.32 -1.56 8.85
C LYS A 51 9.79 -2.09 10.21
N GLU A 52 9.36 -1.46 11.29
CA GLU A 52 9.79 -1.81 12.65
C GLU A 52 9.04 -3.01 13.24
N ASN A 53 7.77 -3.19 12.87
CA ASN A 53 6.87 -4.13 13.55
C ASN A 53 6.30 -5.23 12.65
N MET A 54 6.43 -5.11 11.33
CA MET A 54 5.72 -5.96 10.37
C MET A 54 6.64 -6.65 9.35
N VAL A 55 7.95 -6.64 9.57
CA VAL A 55 8.91 -7.36 8.72
C VAL A 55 9.19 -8.73 9.33
N THR A 56 8.21 -9.63 9.20
CA THR A 56 8.36 -11.05 9.54
C THR A 56 8.13 -11.93 8.32
N ASP A 57 8.63 -13.17 8.34
CA ASP A 57 8.50 -14.09 7.22
C ASP A 57 7.03 -14.42 6.90
N GLU A 58 6.17 -14.49 7.92
CA GLU A 58 4.73 -14.71 7.76
C GLU A 58 4.08 -13.56 6.98
N ILE A 59 4.39 -12.31 7.35
CA ILE A 59 3.83 -11.13 6.69
C ILE A 59 4.36 -11.02 5.27
N VAL A 60 5.65 -11.29 5.04
CA VAL A 60 6.23 -11.31 3.69
C VAL A 60 5.55 -12.37 2.82
N LYS A 61 5.22 -13.54 3.37
CA LYS A 61 4.47 -14.58 2.67
C LYS A 61 3.05 -14.13 2.34
N GLU A 62 2.36 -13.48 3.28
CA GLU A 62 1.01 -12.94 3.07
C GLU A 62 1.00 -11.89 1.94
N VAL A 63 1.98 -10.98 1.93
CA VAL A 63 2.15 -9.97 0.88
C VAL A 63 2.31 -10.64 -0.50
N LYS A 64 3.09 -11.73 -0.60
CA LYS A 64 3.24 -12.46 -1.87
C LYS A 64 1.92 -13.07 -2.35
N GLU A 65 1.06 -13.53 -1.44
CA GLU A 65 -0.26 -14.04 -1.81
C GLU A 65 -1.17 -12.92 -2.31
N TYR A 66 -1.19 -11.76 -1.64
CA TYR A 66 -1.94 -10.61 -2.13
C TYR A 66 -1.46 -10.12 -3.50
N VAL A 67 -0.15 -10.17 -3.77
CA VAL A 67 0.40 -9.86 -5.10
C VAL A 67 -0.14 -10.83 -6.16
N LYS A 68 -0.24 -12.13 -5.85
CA LYS A 68 -0.81 -13.13 -6.75
C LYS A 68 -2.29 -12.87 -7.01
N ILE A 69 -3.07 -12.61 -5.96
CA ILE A 69 -4.50 -12.27 -6.06
C ILE A 69 -4.69 -11.03 -6.95
N MET A 70 -3.89 -9.98 -6.72
CA MET A 70 -3.94 -8.75 -7.53
C MET A 70 -3.55 -8.99 -8.97
N LYS A 71 -2.52 -9.81 -9.23
CA LYS A 71 -2.12 -10.16 -10.59
C LYS A 71 -3.26 -10.85 -11.33
N GLU A 72 -3.99 -11.75 -10.68
CA GLU A 72 -5.13 -12.43 -11.29
C GLU A 72 -6.28 -11.45 -11.54
N TYR A 73 -6.64 -10.64 -10.55
CA TYR A 73 -7.68 -9.62 -10.67
C TYR A 73 -7.43 -8.63 -11.82
N MET A 74 -6.17 -8.26 -12.05
CA MET A 74 -5.80 -7.33 -13.11
C MET A 74 -5.75 -7.95 -14.51
N LYS A 75 -5.87 -9.28 -14.66
CA LYS A 75 -5.92 -9.92 -16.01
C LYS A 75 -7.23 -9.66 -16.74
N ASP A 76 -8.29 -9.40 -15.99
CA ASP A 76 -9.65 -9.18 -16.53
C ASP A 76 -9.88 -7.72 -16.97
N PHE A 77 -8.86 -6.87 -16.89
CA PHE A 77 -8.84 -5.47 -17.34
C PHE A 77 -7.84 -5.29 -18.47
#